data_AF-A0A357M1N5-F1
#
_entry.id   AF-A0A357M1N5-F1
#
_cell.length_a   1.000
_cell.length_b   1.000
_cell.length_c   1.000
_cell.angle_alpha   90.00
_cell.angle_beta   90.00
_cell.angle_gamma   90.00
#
_symmetry.space_group_name_H-M   'P 1'
#
loop_
_entity.id
_entity.type
_entity.pdbx_description
1 polymer ?
#
loop_
_entity_poly.entity_id
_entity_poly.type
_entity_poly.pdbx_seq_one_letter_code
_entity_poly.pdbx_strand_id
1 'polypeptide(L)'
;MGGYGTLAYLLNGEDRAYRALYASLREGLLAEAERLVEQSREDGYRISLKEDDYIWGSNMLVMNNAMLLVVAEYFSGDSSFADCALDHLHYLMGRNVLDISYVTGFGDHPV
;
A
#
# COMPACT_ATOMS: atom_id res chain seq x y z
N MET A 1 -3.75 9.41 10.08
CA MET A 1 -2.98 8.42 10.86
C MET A 1 -1.50 8.73 10.73
N GLY A 2 -0.74 8.76 11.82
CA GLY A 2 0.73 8.87 11.76
C GLY A 2 1.32 7.50 11.41
N GLY A 3 1.45 7.19 10.12
CA GLY A 3 1.76 5.85 9.61
C GLY A 3 2.91 5.15 10.34
N TYR A 4 4.11 5.70 10.32
CA TYR A 4 5.28 5.08 10.96
C TYR A 4 5.16 4.92 12.49
N GLY A 5 4.48 5.85 13.18
CA GLY A 5 4.27 5.76 14.63
C GLY A 5 3.31 4.61 14.98
N THR A 6 2.23 4.47 14.21
CA THR A 6 1.31 3.33 14.32
C THR A 6 2.02 2.01 14.08
N LEU A 7 2.82 1.92 13.01
CA LEU A 7 3.59 0.71 12.70
C LEU A 7 4.57 0.35 13.81
N ALA A 8 5.35 1.32 14.30
CA ALA A 8 6.29 1.08 15.39
C ALA A 8 5.58 0.58 16.67
N TYR A 9 4.41 1.14 16.98
CA TYR A 9 3.62 0.71 18.12
C TYR A 9 3.09 -0.72 17.97
N LEU A 10 2.54 -1.06 16.80
CA LEU A 10 1.99 -2.40 16.54
C LEU A 10 3.11 -3.46 16.45
N LEU A 11 4.24 -3.14 15.82
CA LEU A 11 5.37 -4.06 15.68
C LEU A 11 6.12 -4.31 16.99
N ASN A 12 5.95 -3.47 18.01
CA ASN A 12 6.50 -3.72 19.34
C ASN A 12 5.83 -4.91 20.07
N GLY A 13 4.69 -5.39 19.57
CA GLY A 13 3.96 -6.54 20.10
C GLY A 13 2.84 -6.17 21.07
N GLU A 14 1.75 -6.95 21.02
CA GLU A 14 0.56 -6.73 21.85
C GLU A 14 0.87 -6.88 23.36
N ASP A 15 1.84 -7.71 23.73
CA ASP A 15 2.26 -7.98 25.11
C ASP A 15 2.93 -6.76 25.78
N ARG A 16 3.55 -5.88 24.98
CA ARG A 16 4.25 -4.68 25.44
C ARG A 16 3.45 -3.40 25.24
N ALA A 17 2.25 -3.51 24.68
CA ALA A 17 1.40 -2.39 24.32
C ALA A 17 0.19 -2.24 25.26
N TYR A 18 -0.38 -1.03 25.29
CA TYR A 18 -1.68 -0.81 25.91
C TYR A 18 -2.76 -1.42 25.01
N ARG A 19 -3.32 -2.56 25.44
CA ARG A 19 -4.18 -3.43 24.62
C ARG A 19 -5.29 -2.71 23.87
N ALA A 20 -5.98 -1.76 24.52
CA ALA A 20 -7.07 -1.03 23.87
C ALA A 20 -6.58 -0.12 22.72
N LEU A 21 -5.44 0.54 22.90
CA LEU A 21 -4.83 1.34 21.82
C LEU A 21 -4.28 0.45 20.71
N TYR A 22 -3.64 -0.68 21.06
CA TYR A 22 -3.17 -1.66 20.07
C TYR A 22 -4.31 -2.15 19.18
N ALA A 23 -5.43 -2.57 19.79
CA ALA A 23 -6.60 -3.04 19.06
C ALA A 23 -7.17 -1.95 18.13
N SER A 24 -7.34 -0.72 18.64
CA SER A 24 -7.85 0.41 17.85
C SER A 24 -6.93 0.78 16.67
N LEU A 25 -5.61 0.76 16.89
CA LEU A 25 -4.64 1.04 15.84
C LEU A 25 -4.61 -0.07 14.78
N ARG A 26 -4.69 -1.33 15.19
CA ARG A 26 -4.76 -2.48 14.27
C ARG A 26 -6.04 -2.42 13.44
N GLU A 27 -7.19 -2.15 14.06
CA GLU A 27 -8.45 -1.98 13.34
C GLU A 27 -8.38 -0.86 12.31
N GLY A 28 -7.84 0.31 12.69
CA GLY A 28 -7.66 1.43 11.76
C GLY A 28 -6.68 1.15 10.62
N LEU A 29 -5.63 0.36 10.85
CA LEU A 29 -4.72 -0.10 9.79
C LEU A 29 -5.47 -0.98 8.77
N LEU A 30 -6.24 -1.96 9.26
CA LEU A 30 -6.98 -2.89 8.40
C LEU A 30 -8.08 -2.18 7.61
N ALA A 31 -8.82 -1.28 8.25
CA ALA A 31 -9.86 -0.51 7.56
C ALA A 31 -9.28 0.37 6.44
N GLU A 32 -8.12 0.98 6.65
CA GLU A 32 -7.45 1.75 5.58
C GLU A 32 -6.93 0.83 4.47
N ALA A 33 -6.39 -0.34 4.80
CA ALA A 33 -5.96 -1.33 3.80
C ALA A 33 -7.14 -1.82 2.94
N GLU A 34 -8.28 -2.14 3.55
CA GLU A 34 -9.51 -2.51 2.85
C GLU A 34 -9.99 -1.39 1.92
N ARG A 35 -9.98 -0.13 2.39
CA ARG A 35 -10.31 1.03 1.56
C ARG A 35 -9.41 1.14 0.33
N LEU A 36 -8.11 0.89 0.49
CA LEU A 36 -7.14 0.91 -0.62
C LEU A 36 -7.37 -0.24 -1.61
N VAL A 37 -7.73 -1.43 -1.12
CA VAL A 37 -8.09 -2.58 -1.98
C VAL A 37 -9.34 -2.26 -2.80
N GLU A 38 -10.41 -1.78 -2.17
CA GLU A 38 -11.64 -1.44 -2.90
C GLU A 38 -11.41 -0.34 -3.93
N GLN A 39 -10.65 0.70 -3.59
CA GLN A 39 -10.28 1.74 -4.54
C GLN A 39 -9.48 1.17 -5.72
N SER A 40 -8.54 0.25 -5.46
CA SER A 40 -7.73 -0.35 -6.51
C SER A 40 -8.56 -1.27 -7.43
N ARG A 41 -9.64 -1.87 -6.95
CA ARG A 41 -10.56 -2.67 -7.77
C ARG A 41 -11.32 -1.84 -8.81
N GLU A 42 -11.53 -0.55 -8.53
CA GLU A 42 -12.19 0.39 -9.44
C GLU A 42 -11.23 0.99 -10.48
N ASP A 43 -9.91 0.87 -10.27
CA ASP A 43 -8.89 1.41 -11.16
C ASP A 43 -8.52 0.45 -12.30
N GLY A 44 -8.38 0.98 -13.52
CA GLY A 44 -8.06 0.19 -14.70
C GLY A 44 -6.66 -0.44 -14.69
N TYR A 45 -5.72 0.14 -13.95
CA TYR A 45 -4.37 -0.39 -13.74
C TYR A 45 -4.21 -1.06 -12.37
N ARG A 46 -5.31 -1.22 -11.64
CA ARG A 46 -5.44 -1.80 -10.30
C ARG A 46 -4.57 -1.16 -9.24
N ILE A 47 -4.46 0.17 -9.24
CA ILE A 47 -3.72 0.90 -8.21
C ILE A 47 -4.61 1.81 -7.35
N SER A 48 -4.08 2.19 -6.19
CA SER A 48 -4.81 2.99 -5.20
C SER A 48 -4.67 4.51 -5.39
N LEU A 49 -4.35 5.01 -6.58
CA LEU A 49 -4.36 6.46 -6.84
C LEU A 49 -5.70 6.90 -7.39
N LYS A 50 -6.13 8.10 -7.03
CA LYS A 50 -7.18 8.86 -7.73
C LYS A 50 -6.55 9.92 -8.62
N GLU A 51 -7.36 10.58 -9.45
CA GLU A 51 -6.92 11.64 -10.35
C GLU A 51 -6.12 12.74 -9.63
N ASP A 52 -6.58 13.17 -8.45
CA ASP A 52 -5.92 14.21 -7.65
C ASP A 52 -4.60 13.75 -6.99
N ASP A 53 -4.32 12.45 -6.96
CA ASP A 53 -3.12 11.88 -6.35
C ASP A 53 -1.89 11.89 -7.29
N TYR A 54 -2.07 12.28 -8.56
CA TYR A 54 -1.00 12.42 -9.56
C TYR A 54 -0.20 13.73 -9.37
N ILE A 55 0.43 13.84 -8.21
CA ILE A 55 1.28 14.96 -7.81
C ILE A 55 2.78 14.65 -7.99
N TRP A 56 3.65 15.61 -7.65
CA TRP A 56 5.07 15.32 -7.49
C TRP A 56 5.26 14.17 -6.50
N GLY A 57 5.85 13.07 -6.98
CA GLY A 57 6.14 11.91 -6.14
C GLY A 57 4.95 10.94 -6.03
N SER A 58 4.00 10.97 -6.97
CA SER A 58 2.89 10.01 -7.01
C SER A 58 3.34 8.53 -6.99
N ASN A 59 4.49 8.19 -7.60
CA ASN A 59 5.06 6.84 -7.48
C ASN A 59 5.41 6.46 -6.03
N MET A 60 5.88 7.43 -5.22
CA MET A 60 6.09 7.22 -3.78
C MET A 60 4.76 7.01 -3.07
N LEU A 61 3.70 7.74 -3.44
CA LEU A 61 2.38 7.58 -2.85
C LEU A 61 1.80 6.18 -3.09
N VAL A 62 1.87 5.69 -4.34
CA VAL A 62 1.53 4.29 -4.69
C VAL A 62 2.30 3.31 -3.80
N MET A 63 3.62 3.45 -3.72
CA MET A 63 4.44 2.47 -3.00
C MET A 63 4.31 2.58 -1.48
N ASN A 64 3.96 3.73 -0.92
CA ASN A 64 3.60 3.86 0.48
C ASN A 64 2.30 3.12 0.80
N ASN A 65 1.32 3.16 -0.10
CA ASN A 65 0.09 2.38 0.03
C ASN A 65 0.37 0.87 -0.09
N ALA A 66 1.27 0.47 -1.01
CA ALA A 66 1.72 -0.92 -1.11
C ALA A 66 2.41 -1.40 0.18
N MET A 67 3.24 -0.57 0.81
CA MET A 67 3.83 -0.87 2.12
C MET A 67 2.76 -1.07 3.20
N LEU A 68 1.74 -0.20 3.25
CA LEU A 68 0.64 -0.34 4.21
C LEU A 68 -0.12 -1.65 4.01
N LEU A 69 -0.41 -2.02 2.76
CA LEU A 69 -1.07 -3.28 2.39
C LEU A 69 -0.27 -4.51 2.84
N VAL A 70 1.05 -4.53 2.63
CA VAL A 70 1.91 -5.64 3.10
C VAL A 70 1.90 -5.75 4.63
N VAL A 71 1.92 -4.62 5.35
CA VAL A 71 1.80 -4.66 6.81
C VAL A 71 0.42 -5.15 7.24
N ALA A 72 -0.65 -4.76 6.52
CA ALA A 72 -2.00 -5.25 6.81
C ALA A 72 -2.09 -6.77 6.65
N GLU A 73 -1.52 -7.34 5.58
CA GLU A 73 -1.39 -8.80 5.40
C GLU A 73 -0.67 -9.46 6.57
N TYR A 74 0.46 -8.91 7.01
CA TYR A 74 1.20 -9.43 8.16
C TYR A 74 0.33 -9.52 9.44
N PHE A 75 -0.56 -8.56 9.68
CA PHE A 75 -1.42 -8.56 10.87
C PHE A 75 -2.76 -9.29 10.70
N SER A 76 -3.29 -9.43 9.49
CA SER A 76 -4.57 -10.09 9.22
C SER A 76 -4.43 -11.55 8.79
N GLY A 77 -3.33 -11.89 8.12
CA GLY A 77 -3.17 -13.14 7.37
C GLY A 77 -3.94 -13.20 6.05
N ASP A 78 -4.56 -12.09 5.63
CA ASP A 78 -5.31 -12.00 4.36
C ASP A 78 -4.37 -11.66 3.21
N SER A 79 -4.12 -12.64 2.34
CA SER A 79 -3.21 -12.50 1.20
C SER A 79 -3.68 -11.49 0.16
N SER A 80 -4.98 -11.13 0.14
CA SER A 80 -5.52 -10.17 -0.84
C SER A 80 -4.89 -8.78 -0.72
N PHE A 81 -4.40 -8.41 0.47
CA PHE A 81 -3.66 -7.17 0.64
C PHE A 81 -2.29 -7.23 -0.07
N ALA A 82 -1.56 -8.34 0.06
CA ALA A 82 -0.28 -8.54 -0.63
C ALA A 82 -0.46 -8.62 -2.16
N ASP A 83 -1.54 -9.25 -2.64
CA ASP A 83 -1.88 -9.29 -4.07
C ASP A 83 -2.12 -7.88 -4.62
N CYS A 84 -2.85 -7.03 -3.88
CA CYS A 84 -3.06 -5.62 -4.24
C CYS A 84 -1.74 -4.83 -4.21
N ALA A 85 -0.86 -5.08 -3.23
CA ALA A 85 0.47 -4.45 -3.20
C ALA A 85 1.34 -4.85 -4.41
N LEU A 86 1.21 -6.09 -4.90
CA LEU A 86 1.89 -6.56 -6.11
C LEU A 86 1.35 -5.88 -7.37
N ASP A 87 0.05 -5.61 -7.43
CA ASP A 87 -0.57 -4.82 -8.49
C ASP A 87 0.03 -3.39 -8.58
N HIS A 88 0.35 -2.77 -7.45
CA HIS A 88 1.05 -1.47 -7.40
C HIS A 88 2.48 -1.55 -7.94
N LEU A 89 3.19 -2.66 -7.68
CA LEU A 89 4.50 -2.90 -8.27
C LEU A 89 4.41 -3.09 -9.79
N HIS A 90 3.39 -3.80 -10.28
CA HIS A 90 3.16 -3.96 -11.72
C HIS A 90 2.98 -2.61 -12.43
N TYR A 91 2.27 -1.66 -11.81
CA TYR A 91 2.13 -0.31 -12.34
C TYR A 91 3.47 0.41 -12.45
N LEU A 92 4.34 0.32 -11.42
CA LEU A 92 5.69 0.89 -11.47
C LEU A 92 6.56 0.29 -12.59
N MET A 93 6.32 -0.99 -12.92
CA MET A 93 7.12 -1.75 -13.86
C MET A 93 6.59 -1.76 -15.30
N GLY A 94 5.49 -1.06 -15.60
CA GLY A 94 4.99 -0.93 -16.98
C GLY A 94 3.49 -1.09 -17.15
N ARG A 95 2.76 -1.62 -16.15
CA ARG A 95 1.28 -1.70 -16.22
C ARG A 95 0.64 -0.35 -15.91
N ASN A 96 0.95 0.63 -16.72
CA ASN A 96 0.43 1.99 -16.66
C ASN A 96 0.10 2.49 -18.07
N VAL A 97 -0.58 3.63 -18.17
CA VAL A 97 -1.07 4.18 -19.45
C VAL A 97 0.04 4.50 -20.45
N LEU A 98 1.28 4.64 -20.00
CA LEU A 98 2.42 4.98 -20.83
C LEU A 98 3.21 3.75 -21.29
N ASP A 99 2.94 2.57 -20.74
CA ASP A 99 3.68 1.33 -21.00
C ASP A 99 5.21 1.48 -20.75
N ILE A 100 5.57 2.24 -19.71
CA ILE A 100 6.96 2.49 -19.31
C ILE A 100 7.25 2.00 -17.90
N SER A 101 8.47 1.49 -17.69
CA SER A 101 8.99 1.27 -16.35
C SER A 101 9.46 2.61 -15.77
N TYR A 102 9.00 2.94 -14.57
CA TYR A 102 9.47 4.11 -13.83
C TYR A 102 10.81 3.86 -13.08
N VAL A 103 11.51 2.76 -13.39
CA VAL A 103 12.78 2.39 -12.76
C VAL A 103 13.87 2.27 -13.82
N THR A 104 14.86 3.18 -13.78
CA THR A 104 15.95 3.21 -14.76
C THR A 104 16.72 1.89 -14.81
N GLY A 105 16.92 1.38 -16.03
CA GLY A 105 17.65 0.15 -16.29
C GLY A 105 16.85 -1.14 -16.10
N PHE A 106 15.55 -1.06 -15.83
CA PHE A 106 14.68 -2.23 -15.66
C PHE A 106 13.45 -2.18 -16.57
N GLY A 107 12.99 -3.35 -17.04
CA GLY A 107 11.90 -3.47 -18.00
C GLY A 107 12.33 -3.17 -19.44
N ASP A 108 11.38 -3.34 -20.38
CA ASP A 108 11.66 -3.20 -21.81
C ASP A 108 11.64 -1.71 -22.28
N HIS A 109 10.98 -0.84 -21.51
CA HIS A 109 10.90 0.62 -21.73
C HIS A 109 11.20 1.43 -20.44
N PRO A 110 12.46 1.48 -19.96
CA PRO A 110 12.81 2.25 -18.77
C PRO A 110 12.87 3.76 -19.04
N VAL A 111 12.55 4.55 -18.01
CA VAL A 111 12.84 6.00 -17.94
C VAL A 111 14.31 6.32 -17.66
#